data_AF-A0A7S1RJT4-F1
#
_entry.id   AF-A0A7S1RJT4-F1
#
_cell.length_a   1.000
_cell.length_b   1.000
_cell.length_c   1.000
_cell.angle_alpha   90.00
_cell.angle_beta   90.00
_cell.angle_gamma   90.00
#
_symmetry.space_group_name_H-M   'P 1'
#
loop_
_entity.id
_entity.type
_entity.pdbx_description
1 polymer ?
#
loop_
_entity_poly.entity_id
_entity_poly.type
_entity_poly.pdbx_seq_one_letter_code
_entity_poly.pdbx_strand_id
1 'polypeptide(L)'
;MAVCPRGAPCLLAALAALLQHAASTCEVEVKAFAGVSVLQVMTNTSAVLLGCPSTAPPPGESCTLLVAFQQNQTAASMQEFADHCCPEAHKKVLTGVKIAVLSFPPSERDACCSTALQVRKAEGVLSAEFDGTAYAVQKSGPEGAVGIGGQAVPRSGASARCSVRQGLLHAALLLSGVLAGSWPSRA
;
A
#
# COMPACT_ATOMS: atom_id res chain seq x y z
N MET A 1 -9.98 -54.05 9.41
CA MET A 1 -8.87 -53.71 8.51
C MET A 1 -9.46 -53.55 7.12
N ALA A 2 -9.58 -52.32 6.62
CA ALA A 2 -10.21 -52.05 5.33
C ALA A 2 -9.12 -51.90 4.25
N VAL A 3 -9.20 -52.73 3.21
CA VAL A 3 -8.30 -52.71 2.05
C VAL A 3 -8.95 -51.86 0.97
N CYS A 4 -8.30 -50.76 0.57
CA CYS A 4 -8.75 -49.90 -0.52
C CYS A 4 -8.25 -50.43 -1.88
N PRO A 5 -9.11 -50.57 -2.90
CA PRO A 5 -8.68 -50.96 -4.24
C PRO A 5 -7.98 -49.80 -4.95
N ARG A 6 -6.94 -50.15 -5.72
CA ARG A 6 -6.13 -49.24 -6.53
C ARG A 6 -6.99 -48.61 -7.64
N GLY A 7 -7.24 -47.30 -7.55
CA GLY A 7 -7.98 -46.62 -8.62
C GLY A 7 -8.35 -45.15 -8.38
N ALA A 8 -7.45 -44.32 -7.86
CA ALA A 8 -7.43 -42.87 -8.08
C ALA A 8 -8.60 -41.94 -7.63
N PRO A 9 -9.21 -42.08 -6.42
CA PRO A 9 -9.84 -40.92 -5.77
C PRO A 9 -9.42 -40.70 -4.31
N CYS A 10 -8.33 -41.33 -3.84
CA CYS A 10 -7.93 -41.21 -2.43
C CYS A 10 -7.25 -39.88 -2.07
N LEU A 11 -6.70 -39.14 -3.05
CA LEU A 11 -6.02 -37.86 -2.81
C LEU A 11 -6.99 -36.74 -2.40
N LEU A 12 -8.24 -36.77 -2.88
CA LEU A 12 -9.27 -35.80 -2.51
C LEU A 12 -9.83 -36.05 -1.10
N ALA A 13 -9.97 -37.31 -0.68
CA ALA A 13 -10.46 -37.65 0.66
C ALA A 13 -9.44 -37.28 1.76
N ALA A 14 -8.13 -37.42 1.48
CA ALA A 14 -7.09 -37.01 2.42
C ALA A 14 -6.99 -35.48 2.58
N LEU A 15 -7.25 -34.70 1.53
CA LEU A 15 -7.27 -33.23 1.60
C LEU A 15 -8.46 -32.71 2.43
N ALA A 16 -9.62 -33.36 2.35
CA ALA A 16 -10.81 -32.99 3.11
C ALA A 16 -10.64 -33.20 4.64
N ALA A 17 -9.92 -34.26 5.04
CA ALA A 17 -9.65 -34.53 6.46
C ALA A 17 -8.65 -33.56 7.09
N LEU A 18 -7.72 -33.01 6.31
CA LEU A 18 -6.76 -31.99 6.76
C LEU A 18 -7.41 -30.61 6.97
N LEU A 19 -8.51 -30.30 6.27
CA LEU A 19 -9.27 -29.05 6.46
C LEU A 19 -10.14 -29.06 7.73
N GLN A 20 -10.51 -30.22 8.27
CA GLN A 20 -11.39 -30.32 9.43
C GLN A 20 -10.68 -30.14 10.79
N HIS A 21 -9.35 -30.24 10.86
CA HIS A 21 -8.60 -30.09 12.12
C HIS A 21 -8.07 -28.66 12.39
N ALA A 22 -8.27 -27.70 11.48
CA ALA A 22 -7.85 -26.31 11.67
C ALA A 22 -8.96 -25.41 12.27
N ALA A 23 -10.15 -25.95 12.51
CA ALA A 23 -11.26 -25.22 13.13
C ALA A 23 -11.32 -25.49 14.65
N SER A 24 -10.21 -25.22 15.36
CA SER A 24 -10.30 -24.95 16.80
C SER A 24 -10.60 -23.46 16.94
N THR A 25 -11.90 -23.19 17.07
CA THR A 25 -12.51 -21.88 17.20
C THR A 25 -12.08 -21.21 18.50
N CYS A 26 -11.33 -20.12 18.41
CA CYS A 26 -11.44 -19.07 19.41
C CYS A 26 -12.80 -18.40 19.17
N GLU A 27 -13.82 -18.84 19.89
CA GLU A 27 -15.07 -18.09 20.01
C GLU A 27 -14.75 -16.76 20.71
N VAL A 28 -14.61 -15.71 19.92
CA VAL A 28 -14.73 -14.35 20.43
C VAL A 28 -16.21 -14.02 20.34
N GLU A 29 -16.88 -13.97 21.50
CA GLU A 29 -18.27 -13.57 21.64
C GLU A 29 -18.42 -12.11 21.19
N VAL A 30 -18.68 -11.89 19.90
CA VAL A 30 -19.05 -10.57 19.39
C VAL A 30 -20.54 -10.40 19.68
N LYS A 31 -20.86 -9.80 20.84
CA LYS A 31 -22.23 -9.35 21.13
C LYS A 31 -22.69 -8.45 19.99
N ALA A 32 -23.62 -8.97 19.20
CA ALA A 32 -24.30 -8.26 18.15
C ALA A 32 -25.03 -7.05 18.77
N PHE A 33 -24.45 -5.86 18.62
CA PHE A 33 -25.20 -4.62 18.76
C PHE A 33 -26.13 -4.51 17.54
N ALA A 34 -27.32 -5.09 17.67
CA ALA A 34 -28.43 -4.79 16.81
C ALA A 34 -28.82 -3.32 17.02
N GLY A 35 -28.66 -2.48 15.99
CA GLY A 35 -29.31 -1.18 15.97
C GLY A 35 -28.40 0.04 16.01
N VAL A 36 -27.35 0.07 15.19
CA VAL A 36 -26.87 1.35 14.66
C VAL A 36 -26.71 1.19 13.16
N SER A 37 -27.74 1.58 12.40
CA SER A 37 -27.55 1.97 11.00
C SER A 37 -26.66 3.20 11.01
N VAL A 38 -25.35 2.99 11.00
CA VAL A 38 -24.43 4.03 10.60
C VAL A 38 -24.72 4.22 9.12
N LEU A 39 -25.54 5.23 8.81
CA LEU A 39 -25.44 5.93 7.55
C LEU A 39 -23.99 6.38 7.49
N GLN A 40 -23.11 5.53 6.96
CA GLN A 40 -21.79 5.95 6.53
C GLN A 40 -22.09 6.82 5.33
N VAL A 41 -22.40 8.08 5.63
CA VAL A 41 -22.19 9.18 4.72
C VAL A 41 -20.77 8.95 4.28
N MET A 42 -20.62 8.44 3.05
CA MET A 42 -19.40 8.58 2.29
C MET A 42 -19.23 10.07 2.15
N THR A 43 -18.65 10.65 3.20
CA THR A 43 -18.01 11.94 3.19
C THR A 43 -16.79 11.71 2.31
N ASN A 44 -17.07 11.60 1.00
CA ASN A 44 -16.18 11.96 -0.08
C ASN A 44 -16.03 13.48 0.05
N THR A 45 -15.49 13.87 1.21
CA THR A 45 -15.26 15.23 1.62
C THR A 45 -14.25 15.67 0.62
N SER A 46 -14.73 16.45 -0.34
CA SER A 46 -13.96 17.08 -1.37
C SER A 46 -12.64 17.52 -0.78
N ALA A 47 -11.56 16.83 -1.13
CA ALA A 47 -10.18 17.20 -0.81
C ALA A 47 -9.78 18.56 -1.41
N VAL A 48 -10.75 19.28 -1.97
CA VAL A 48 -10.68 20.56 -2.66
C VAL A 48 -10.49 21.74 -1.70
N LEU A 49 -10.64 21.57 -0.37
CA LEU A 49 -10.48 22.67 0.59
C LEU A 49 -9.29 22.55 1.56
N LEU A 50 -8.59 21.41 1.57
CA LEU A 50 -7.29 21.33 2.23
C LEU A 50 -6.26 21.78 1.19
N GLY A 51 -5.96 23.08 1.17
CA GLY A 51 -4.96 23.65 0.26
C GLY A 51 -3.64 22.89 0.29
N CYS A 52 -2.80 23.14 -0.72
CA CYS A 52 -1.48 22.52 -0.83
C CYS A 52 -0.71 22.59 0.51
N PRO A 53 -0.02 21.51 0.91
CA PRO A 53 0.79 21.52 2.12
C PRO A 53 1.87 22.60 2.04
N SER A 54 2.33 23.09 3.18
CA SER A 54 3.39 24.13 3.26
C SER A 54 4.73 23.69 2.65
N THR A 55 4.92 22.39 2.43
CA THR A 55 6.08 21.80 1.76
C THR A 55 5.97 21.81 0.24
N ALA A 56 4.78 22.05 -0.32
CA ALA A 56 4.62 22.20 -1.76
C ALA A 56 5.21 23.55 -2.21
N PRO A 57 5.76 23.63 -3.43
CA PRO A 57 6.23 24.88 -4.00
C PRO A 57 5.17 25.99 -3.94
N PRO A 58 5.58 27.26 -3.82
CA PRO A 58 4.66 28.39 -3.83
C PRO A 58 3.92 28.50 -5.18
N PRO A 59 2.78 29.20 -5.22
CA PRO A 59 2.07 29.46 -6.48
C PRO A 59 2.98 30.11 -7.52
N GLY A 60 2.91 29.64 -8.77
CA GLY A 60 3.73 30.16 -9.87
C GLY A 60 5.08 29.46 -10.07
N GLU A 61 5.47 28.53 -9.20
CA GLU A 61 6.63 27.67 -9.39
C GLU A 61 6.25 26.28 -9.91
N SER A 62 7.16 25.63 -10.62
CA SER A 62 6.99 24.24 -11.06
C SER A 62 6.94 23.31 -9.86
N CYS A 63 6.06 22.32 -9.90
CA CYS A 63 5.91 21.36 -8.82
C CYS A 63 6.51 20.02 -9.22
N THR A 64 7.55 19.57 -8.53
CA THR A 64 8.15 18.25 -8.75
C THR A 64 7.87 17.35 -7.56
N LEU A 65 7.33 16.17 -7.81
CA LEU A 65 7.06 15.14 -6.82
C LEU A 65 8.03 13.97 -7.04
N LEU A 66 8.78 13.63 -6.00
CA LEU A 66 9.66 12.48 -5.92
C LEU A 66 8.90 11.34 -5.26
N VAL A 67 8.68 10.26 -6.00
CA VAL A 67 7.94 9.08 -5.54
C VAL A 67 8.92 7.93 -5.36
N ALA A 68 9.18 7.55 -4.11
CA ALA A 68 10.02 6.39 -3.79
C ALA A 68 9.14 5.13 -3.72
N PHE A 69 9.57 4.06 -4.38
CA PHE A 69 8.88 2.77 -4.39
C PHE A 69 9.51 1.77 -3.42
N GLN A 70 8.74 0.77 -3.02
CA GLN A 70 9.24 -0.37 -2.27
C GLN A 70 10.24 -1.19 -3.10
N GLN A 71 11.17 -1.88 -2.42
CA GLN A 71 12.27 -2.62 -3.06
C GLN A 71 11.79 -3.76 -3.98
N ASN A 72 10.60 -4.31 -3.73
CA ASN A 72 10.01 -5.39 -4.53
C ASN A 72 9.39 -4.89 -5.85
N GLN A 73 9.29 -3.58 -6.08
CA GLN A 73 8.70 -3.04 -7.29
C GLN A 73 9.62 -3.23 -8.50
N THR A 74 9.05 -3.70 -9.62
CA THR A 74 9.77 -3.91 -10.88
C THR A 74 9.89 -2.61 -11.67
N ALA A 75 10.83 -2.53 -12.61
CA ALA A 75 10.93 -1.36 -13.49
C ALA A 75 9.65 -1.13 -14.31
N ALA A 76 9.04 -2.22 -14.80
CA ALA A 76 7.79 -2.16 -15.55
C ALA A 76 6.62 -1.65 -14.69
N SER A 77 6.46 -2.16 -13.46
CA SER A 77 5.38 -1.72 -12.57
C SER A 77 5.53 -0.26 -12.12
N MET A 78 6.75 0.21 -11.89
CA MET A 78 7.01 1.64 -11.60
C MET A 78 6.66 2.54 -12.79
N GLN A 79 7.00 2.12 -14.01
CA GLN A 79 6.67 2.85 -15.23
C GLN A 79 5.16 2.89 -15.46
N GLU A 80 4.50 1.74 -15.36
CA GLU A 80 3.04 1.62 -15.47
C GLU A 80 2.31 2.48 -14.43
N PHE A 81 2.81 2.51 -13.20
CA PHE A 81 2.29 3.38 -12.15
C PHE A 81 2.41 4.85 -12.51
N ALA A 82 3.59 5.31 -12.95
CA ALA A 82 3.79 6.69 -13.36
C ALA A 82 2.89 7.06 -14.55
N ASP A 83 2.73 6.14 -15.50
CA ASP A 83 1.93 6.34 -16.70
C ASP A 83 0.44 6.50 -16.37
N HIS A 84 -0.12 5.65 -15.52
CA HIS A 84 -1.54 5.71 -15.14
C HIS A 84 -1.88 6.76 -14.08
N CYS A 85 -1.02 6.95 -13.08
CA CYS A 85 -1.37 7.78 -11.94
C CYS A 85 -1.43 9.28 -12.29
N CYS A 86 -0.58 9.74 -13.21
CA CYS A 86 -0.31 11.16 -13.41
C CYS A 86 -0.17 11.53 -14.89
N PRO A 87 -1.20 11.38 -15.73
CA PRO A 87 -1.09 11.64 -17.17
C PRO A 87 -0.57 13.03 -17.54
N GLU A 88 -0.86 14.03 -16.70
CA GLU A 88 -0.52 15.45 -16.94
C GLU A 88 0.94 15.78 -16.57
N ALA A 89 1.58 14.94 -15.76
CA ALA A 89 2.97 15.16 -15.34
C ALA A 89 3.98 14.68 -16.39
N HIS A 90 5.11 15.38 -16.48
CA HIS A 90 6.31 14.86 -17.11
C HIS A 90 6.96 13.83 -16.18
N LYS A 91 7.21 12.62 -16.69
CA LYS A 91 7.61 11.46 -15.89
C LYS A 91 9.03 11.04 -16.21
N LYS A 92 9.81 10.73 -15.17
CA LYS A 92 11.10 10.07 -15.32
C LYS A 92 11.27 9.02 -14.24
N VAL A 93 11.39 7.76 -14.63
CA VAL A 93 11.63 6.65 -13.70
C VAL A 93 13.13 6.35 -13.61
N LEU A 94 13.67 6.45 -12.40
CA LEU A 94 15.05 6.14 -12.05
C LEU A 94 15.10 4.75 -11.41
N THR A 95 15.17 3.73 -12.25
CA THR A 95 15.06 2.32 -11.84
C THR A 95 16.14 1.87 -10.85
N GLY A 96 17.35 2.43 -10.96
CA GLY A 96 18.48 2.10 -10.08
C GLY A 96 18.30 2.52 -8.62
N VAL A 97 17.50 3.56 -8.37
CA VAL A 97 17.20 4.07 -7.01
C VAL A 97 15.73 3.91 -6.62
N LYS A 98 14.91 3.27 -7.48
CA LYS A 98 13.47 3.05 -7.27
C LYS A 98 12.71 4.36 -7.00
N ILE A 99 13.00 5.40 -7.77
CA ILE A 99 12.32 6.71 -7.68
C ILE A 99 11.67 7.06 -9.01
N ALA A 100 10.43 7.50 -9.00
CA ALA A 100 9.83 8.24 -10.12
C ALA A 100 9.84 9.74 -9.80
N VAL A 101 10.25 10.54 -10.78
CA VAL A 101 10.18 11.99 -10.74
C VAL A 101 8.98 12.40 -11.60
N LEU A 102 8.04 13.11 -10.99
CA LEU A 102 6.82 13.61 -11.62
C LEU A 102 6.86 15.14 -11.58
N SER A 103 7.08 15.77 -12.72
CA SER A 103 7.19 17.22 -12.84
C SER A 103 5.93 17.81 -13.46
N PHE A 104 5.31 18.74 -12.75
CA PHE A 104 4.12 19.48 -13.14
C PHE A 104 4.48 20.93 -13.47
N PRO A 105 3.89 21.50 -14.54
CA PRO A 105 4.08 22.91 -14.85
C PRO A 105 3.49 23.81 -13.76
N PRO A 106 3.92 25.09 -13.67
CA PRO A 106 3.40 26.03 -12.66
C PRO A 106 1.88 26.20 -12.65
N SER A 107 1.23 26.02 -13.82
CA SER A 107 -0.23 26.08 -13.97
C SER A 107 -0.98 24.92 -13.30
N GLU A 108 -0.29 23.84 -12.95
CA GLU A 108 -0.87 22.59 -12.45
C GLU A 108 -0.48 22.28 -10.99
N ARG A 109 -0.18 23.32 -10.21
CA ARG A 109 0.18 23.17 -8.79
C ARG A 109 -0.85 22.39 -7.99
N ASP A 110 -2.14 22.67 -8.18
CA ASP A 110 -3.21 21.99 -7.45
C ASP A 110 -3.32 20.51 -7.85
N ALA A 111 -3.09 20.20 -9.14
CA ALA A 111 -3.00 18.82 -9.61
C ALA A 111 -1.84 18.09 -8.91
N CYS A 112 -0.65 18.69 -8.88
CA CYS A 112 0.52 18.14 -8.17
C CYS A 112 0.23 17.86 -6.69
N CYS A 113 -0.42 18.78 -5.97
CA CYS A 113 -0.78 18.59 -4.56
C CYS A 113 -1.80 17.46 -4.36
N SER A 114 -2.80 17.37 -5.24
CA SER A 114 -3.78 16.29 -5.21
C SER A 114 -3.13 14.93 -5.49
N THR A 115 -2.22 14.87 -6.47
CA THR A 115 -1.41 13.70 -6.81
C THR A 115 -0.57 13.27 -5.63
N ALA A 116 0.11 14.19 -4.93
CA ALA A 116 0.91 13.85 -3.77
C ALA A 116 0.08 13.12 -2.69
N LEU A 117 -1.16 13.55 -2.44
CA LEU A 117 -2.05 12.89 -1.48
C LEU A 117 -2.51 11.50 -1.95
N GLN A 118 -2.75 11.32 -3.25
CA GLN A 118 -3.15 10.05 -3.83
C GLN A 118 -1.99 9.05 -3.83
N VAL A 119 -0.82 9.46 -4.33
CA VAL A 119 0.38 8.63 -4.47
C VAL A 119 0.88 8.14 -3.11
N ARG A 120 0.82 8.96 -2.06
CA ARG A 120 1.19 8.55 -0.69
C ARG A 120 0.37 7.38 -0.14
N LYS A 121 -0.82 7.12 -0.71
CA LYS A 121 -1.72 6.03 -0.31
C LYS A 121 -1.67 4.84 -1.28
N ALA A 122 -0.95 4.95 -2.38
CA ALA A 122 -0.88 3.90 -3.39
C ALA A 122 -0.06 2.70 -2.89
N GLU A 123 -0.49 1.50 -3.28
CA GLU A 123 0.24 0.28 -3.01
C GLU A 123 1.62 0.30 -3.71
N GLY A 124 2.65 -0.19 -3.03
CA GLY A 124 3.99 -0.25 -3.58
C GLY A 124 4.78 1.06 -3.52
N VAL A 125 4.15 2.16 -3.13
CA VAL A 125 4.83 3.44 -2.81
C VAL A 125 5.32 3.41 -1.36
N LEU A 126 6.56 3.83 -1.14
CA LEU A 126 7.18 3.99 0.18
C LEU A 126 6.98 5.42 0.70
N SER A 127 7.25 6.41 -0.14
CA SER A 127 7.05 7.84 0.18
C SER A 127 6.80 8.65 -1.09
N ALA A 128 6.16 9.81 -0.93
CA ALA A 128 6.09 10.83 -1.97
C ALA A 128 6.36 12.19 -1.34
N GLU A 129 7.37 12.89 -1.86
CA GLU A 129 7.92 14.12 -1.30
C GLU A 129 8.06 15.17 -2.40
N PHE A 130 7.80 16.44 -2.07
CA PHE A 130 8.05 17.52 -3.01
C PHE A 130 9.57 17.76 -3.09
N ASP A 131 10.07 17.97 -4.30
CA ASP A 131 11.43 18.44 -4.54
C ASP A 131 11.52 19.91 -4.12
N GLY A 132 11.60 20.13 -2.81
CA GLY A 132 11.82 21.44 -2.22
C GLY A 132 13.31 21.69 -2.08
N THR A 133 13.74 22.95 -2.26
CA THR A 133 15.07 23.37 -1.85
C THR A 133 15.27 23.05 -0.37
N ALA A 134 16.19 22.14 -0.08
CA ALA A 134 16.62 21.88 1.28
C ALA A 134 17.34 23.12 1.79
N TYR A 135 16.60 24.01 2.46
CA TYR A 135 17.21 25.09 3.22
C TYR A 135 17.92 24.43 4.39
N ALA A 136 19.24 24.26 4.26
CA ALA A 136 20.08 24.01 5.42
C ALA A 136 19.86 25.20 6.34
N VAL A 137 19.05 25.00 7.40
CA VAL A 137 18.92 25.97 8.47
C VAL A 137 20.33 26.08 9.04
N GLN A 138 21.05 27.13 8.61
CA GLN A 138 22.29 27.53 9.25
C GLN A 138 21.87 27.95 10.65
N LYS A 139 21.85 26.98 11.56
CA LYS A 139 21.81 27.24 12.98
C LYS A 139 23.13 27.97 13.21
N SER A 140 23.07 29.29 13.23
CA SER A 140 24.15 30.16 13.70
C SER A 140 24.32 29.92 15.20
N GLY A 141 24.68 28.68 15.55
CA GLY A 141 25.26 28.35 16.83
C GLY A 141 26.66 28.94 16.82
N PRO A 142 27.08 29.61 17.91
CA PRO A 142 28.42 30.15 18.01
C PRO A 142 29.42 29.01 17.77
N GLU A 143 30.37 29.28 16.89
CA GLU A 143 31.48 28.39 16.53
C GLU A 143 32.03 27.66 17.76
N GLY A 144 31.86 26.35 17.79
CA GLY A 144 32.33 25.56 18.93
C GLY A 144 32.12 24.07 18.75
N ALA A 145 33.21 23.39 18.40
CA ALA A 145 33.39 21.93 18.40
C ALA A 145 32.75 21.13 17.24
N VAL A 146 33.52 21.00 16.16
CA VAL A 146 33.50 19.81 15.30
C VAL A 146 34.01 18.64 16.14
N GLY A 147 33.12 18.01 16.88
CA GLY A 147 33.37 16.72 17.52
C GLY A 147 32.99 15.61 16.56
N ILE A 148 33.99 14.92 15.98
CA ILE A 148 33.81 13.59 15.37
C ILE A 148 33.59 12.60 16.51
N GLY A 149 32.43 12.69 17.16
CA GLY A 149 32.00 11.79 18.21
C GLY A 149 31.25 10.63 17.57
N GLY A 150 31.93 9.49 17.41
CA GLY A 150 31.29 8.22 17.07
C GLY A 150 30.22 7.91 18.11
N GLN A 151 28.95 8.20 17.77
CA GLN A 151 27.82 7.85 18.60
C GLN A 151 27.60 6.34 18.45
N ALA A 152 28.10 5.58 19.43
CA ALA A 152 27.83 4.17 19.56
C ALA A 152 26.31 3.97 19.60
N VAL A 153 25.78 3.33 18.54
CA VAL A 153 24.38 2.90 18.47
C VAL A 153 24.13 1.94 19.64
N PRO A 154 23.24 2.25 20.59
CA PRO A 154 22.86 1.28 21.60
C PRO A 154 22.13 0.13 20.88
N ARG A 155 22.78 -1.03 20.86
CA ARG A 155 22.20 -2.32 20.49
C ARG A 155 21.15 -2.68 21.55
N SER A 156 19.94 -2.12 21.46
CA SER A 156 18.81 -2.63 22.23
C SER A 156 18.29 -3.89 21.51
N GLY A 157 18.77 -5.04 21.98
CA GLY A 157 18.19 -6.33 21.65
C GLY A 157 16.82 -6.46 22.31
N ALA A 158 15.79 -5.86 21.73
CA ALA A 158 14.40 -6.18 22.02
C ALA A 158 13.93 -7.23 21.01
N SER A 159 14.02 -8.50 21.42
CA SER A 159 13.42 -9.64 20.74
C SER A 159 11.89 -9.51 20.80
N ALA A 160 11.32 -8.78 19.85
CA ALA A 160 9.88 -8.81 19.60
C ALA A 160 9.55 -10.12 18.89
N ARG A 161 9.24 -11.16 19.67
CA ARG A 161 8.54 -12.34 19.17
C ARG A 161 7.10 -11.93 18.84
N CYS A 162 6.86 -11.45 17.63
CA CYS A 162 5.52 -11.47 17.07
C CYS A 162 5.28 -12.86 16.50
N SER A 163 4.42 -13.57 17.23
CA SER A 163 3.88 -14.89 16.95
C SER A 163 3.42 -15.00 15.49
N VAL A 164 3.94 -16.03 14.81
CA VAL A 164 3.41 -16.55 13.55
C VAL A 164 1.96 -16.98 13.78
N ARG A 165 1.01 -16.31 13.13
CA ARG A 165 -0.21 -16.92 12.55
C ARG A 165 -1.08 -15.85 11.87
N GLN A 166 -0.72 -15.50 10.64
CA GLN A 166 -1.70 -15.06 9.64
C GLN A 166 -1.35 -15.72 8.31
N GLY A 167 -1.51 -17.04 8.31
CA GLY A 167 -1.72 -17.79 7.09
C GLY A 167 -3.22 -17.74 6.73
N LEU A 168 -3.47 -17.76 5.43
CA LEU A 168 -4.71 -18.22 4.80
C LEU A 168 -5.99 -17.41 5.08
N LEU A 169 -6.12 -16.22 4.48
CA LEU A 169 -7.44 -15.62 4.19
C LEU A 169 -7.68 -15.29 2.70
N HIS A 170 -6.69 -15.49 1.83
CA HIS A 170 -6.85 -15.22 0.38
C HIS A 170 -7.35 -16.41 -0.46
N ALA A 171 -7.60 -17.59 0.11
CA ALA A 171 -8.02 -18.76 -0.66
C ALA A 171 -9.55 -18.96 -0.78
N ALA A 172 -10.37 -18.16 -0.08
CA ALA A 172 -11.82 -18.41 0.00
C ALA A 172 -12.69 -17.68 -1.05
N LEU A 173 -12.14 -16.77 -1.86
CA LEU A 173 -12.93 -15.96 -2.80
C LEU A 173 -12.98 -16.47 -4.25
N LEU A 174 -12.31 -17.59 -4.58
CA LEU A 174 -12.31 -18.14 -5.94
C LEU A 174 -13.32 -19.27 -6.22
N LEU A 175 -14.15 -19.66 -5.24
CA LEU A 175 -15.08 -20.80 -5.40
C LEU A 175 -16.57 -20.41 -5.59
N SER A 176 -16.93 -19.12 -5.57
CA SER A 176 -18.33 -18.69 -5.69
C SER A 176 -18.81 -18.44 -7.14
N GLY A 177 -17.93 -18.57 -8.14
CA GLY A 177 -18.21 -18.12 -9.51
C GLY A 177 -18.78 -19.13 -10.50
N VAL A 178 -19.04 -20.40 -10.11
CA VAL A 178 -19.30 -21.49 -11.09
C VAL A 178 -20.77 -21.93 -11.19
N LEU A 179 -21.74 -21.24 -10.58
CA LEU A 179 -23.14 -21.72 -10.54
C LEU A 179 -24.22 -20.78 -11.11
N ALA A 180 -23.86 -19.72 -11.83
CA ALA A 180 -24.85 -18.85 -12.48
C ALA A 180 -24.65 -18.79 -13.99
N GLY A 181 -25.22 -19.73 -14.75
CA GLY A 181 -25.14 -19.65 -16.21
C GLY A 181 -25.70 -20.83 -17.01
N SER A 182 -26.89 -21.33 -16.69
CA SER A 182 -27.61 -22.23 -17.60
C SER A 182 -29.10 -21.87 -17.65
N TRP A 183 -29.47 -21.00 -18.59
CA TRP A 183 -30.86 -20.83 -19.02
C TRP A 183 -30.98 -21.38 -20.46
N PRO A 184 -31.89 -22.33 -20.72
CA PRO A 184 -32.13 -22.80 -22.07
C PRO A 184 -33.00 -21.79 -22.84
N SER A 185 -32.48 -21.28 -23.96
CA SER A 185 -33.28 -20.61 -24.98
C SER A 185 -34.30 -21.60 -25.55
N ARG A 186 -35.60 -21.31 -25.36
CA ARG A 186 -36.66 -21.96 -26.14
C ARG A 186 -36.79 -21.27 -27.49
N ALA A 187 -36.88 -22.11 -28.52
CA ALA A 187 -37.31 -21.80 -29.87
C ALA A 187 -38.81 -21.46 -29.93
#